data_AF-A0A090VRZ4-F1
#
_entry.id   AF-A0A090VRZ4-F1
#
_cell.length_a   1.000
_cell.length_b   1.000
_cell.length_c   1.000
_cell.angle_alpha   90.00
_cell.angle_beta   90.00
_cell.angle_gamma   90.00
#
_symmetry.space_group_name_H-M   'P 1'
#
loop_
_entity.id
_entity.type
_entity.pdbx_description
1 polymer ?
#
loop_
_entity_poly.entity_id
_entity_poly.type
_entity_poly.pdbx_seq_one_letter_code
_entity_poly.pdbx_strand_id
1 'polypeptide(L)' 'MPKVRFNFEFEIRNEQNTLLSKAKSTVVFANSKSRLPVSTPSFVAHKLIREFENITA' A
#
# COMPACT_ATOMS: atom_id res chain seq x y z
N MET A 1 13.40 -3.19 10.28
CA MET A 1 12.64 -1.91 10.31
C MET A 1 11.14 -2.20 10.43
N PRO A 2 10.35 -1.37 11.13
CA PRO A 2 8.91 -1.57 11.22
C PRO A 2 8.25 -1.38 9.84
N LYS A 3 7.43 -2.36 9.42
CA LYS A 3 6.65 -2.29 8.19
C LYS A 3 5.50 -1.29 8.38
N VAL A 4 5.74 -0.03 8.04
CA VAL A 4 4.82 1.10 8.29
C VAL A 4 4.14 1.65 7.03
N ARG A 5 4.55 1.19 5.85
CA ARG A 5 4.16 1.74 4.55
C ARG A 5 3.74 0.66 3.58
N PHE A 6 2.70 0.94 2.81
CA PHE A 6 2.28 0.19 1.64
C PHE A 6 2.32 1.10 0.43
N ASN A 7 2.94 0.63 -0.66
CA ASN A 7 2.99 1.36 -1.93
C ASN A 7 2.09 0.64 -2.93
N PHE A 8 1.08 1.33 -3.42
CA PHE A 8 0.15 0.82 -4.42
C PHE A 8 0.42 1.47 -5.77
N GLU A 9 0.37 0.65 -6.82
CA GLU A 9 0.40 1.13 -8.20
C GLU A 9 -0.92 0.79 -8.88
N PHE A 10 -1.48 1.75 -9.58
CA PHE A 10 -2.78 1.63 -10.23
C PHE A 10 -2.64 1.89 -11.72
N GLU A 11 -3.34 1.08 -12.51
CA GLU A 11 -3.57 1.34 -13.93
C GLU A 11 -5.07 1.51 -14.17
N ILE A 12 -5.45 2.61 -14.81
CA ILE A 12 -6.83 2.87 -15.22
C ILE A 12 -6.89 2.63 -16.73
N ARG A 13 -7.76 1.71 -17.15
CA ARG A 13 -7.94 1.30 -18.55
C ARG A 13 -9.39 1.49 -18.98
N ASN A 14 -9.61 1.83 -20.25
CA ASN A 14 -10.96 1.87 -20.83
C ASN A 14 -11.45 0.47 -21.23
N GLU A 15 -12.67 0.38 -21.75
CA GLU A 15 -13.29 -0.88 -22.20
C GLU A 15 -12.49 -1.59 -23.32
N GLN A 16 -11.76 -0.81 -24.12
CA GLN A 16 -10.87 -1.33 -25.18
C GLN A 16 -9.48 -1.70 -24.63
N ASN A 17 -9.33 -1.82 -23.30
CA ASN A 17 -8.08 -2.12 -22.59
C ASN A 17 -6.94 -1.11 -22.84
N THR A 18 -7.27 0.09 -23.33
CA THR A 18 -6.31 1.17 -23.54
C THR A 18 -6.00 1.83 -22.21
N LEU A 19 -4.72 1.95 -21.88
CA LEU A 19 -4.26 2.64 -20.67
C LEU A 19 -4.57 4.13 -20.76
N LEU A 20 -5.39 4.63 -19.84
CA LEU A 20 -5.74 6.05 -19.73
C LEU A 20 -4.87 6.78 -18.71
N SER A 21 -4.49 6.11 -17.62
CA SER A 21 -3.74 6.74 -16.52
C SER A 21 -3.01 5.72 -15.65
N LYS A 22 -1.94 6.20 -15.01
CA LYS A 22 -1.20 5.50 -13.96
C LYS A 22 -1.16 6.36 -12.71
N ALA A 23 -1.28 5.74 -11.54
CA ALA A 23 -1.16 6.43 -10.26
C ALA A 23 -0.35 5.59 -9.27
N LYS A 24 0.30 6.29 -8.34
CA LYS A 24 0.96 5.68 -7.18
C LYS A 24 0.38 6.27 -5.91
N SER A 25 0.15 5.43 -4.91
CA SER A 25 -0.30 5.86 -3.59
C SER A 25 0.53 5.19 -2.50
N THR A 26 0.90 5.95 -1.48
CA THR A 26 1.54 5.42 -0.29
C THR A 26 0.58 5.55 0.89
N VAL A 27 0.27 4.42 1.51
CA VAL A 27 -0.61 4.36 2.70
C VAL A 27 0.23 3.99 3.92
N VAL A 28 -0.04 4.68 5.03
CA VAL A 28 0.57 4.43 6.33
C VAL A 28 -0.48 4.24 7.40
N PHE A 29 -0.17 3.44 8.42
CA PHE A 29 -0.95 3.41 9.64
C PHE A 29 -0.43 4.49 10.57
N ALA A 30 -1.34 5.30 11.13
CA ALA A 30 -1.00 6.34 12.09
C ALA A 30 -1.99 6.32 13.26
N ASN A 31 -1.51 6.70 14.43
CA ASN A 31 -2.39 6.97 15.56
C ASN A 31 -3.27 8.19 15.25
N SER A 32 -4.59 8.06 15.40
CA SER A 32 -5.53 9.13 15.02
C SER A 32 -5.39 10.41 15.84
N LYS A 33 -4.97 10.28 17.11
CA LYS A 33 -4.78 11.43 18.03
C LYS A 33 -3.40 12.05 17.88
N SER A 34 -2.32 11.25 17.98
CA SER A 34 -0.95 11.78 17.95
C SER A 34 -0.41 12.00 16.54
N ARG A 35 -1.08 11.47 15.51
CA ARG A 35 -0.65 11.49 14.10
C ARG A 35 0.68 10.79 13.82
N LEU A 36 1.27 10.15 14.83
CA LEU A 36 2.52 9.41 14.70
C LEU A 36 2.29 8.12 13.92
N PRO A 37 3.24 7.72 13.05
CA PRO A 37 3.17 6.46 12.34
C PRO A 37 3.22 5.30 13.34
N VAL A 38 2.43 4.26 13.07
CA VAL A 38 2.41 3.03 13.84
C VAL A 38 2.70 1.85 12.93
N SER A 39 3.18 0.76 13.52
CA SER A 39 3.34 -0.50 12.80
C SER A 39 2.02 -0.96 12.20
N THR A 40 2.10 -1.56 11.01
CA THR A 40 0.95 -2.19 10.38
C THR A 40 0.33 -3.23 11.33
N PRO A 41 -1.00 -3.20 11.53
CA PRO A 41 -1.69 -4.25 12.29
C PRO A 41 -1.43 -5.64 11.70
N SER A 42 -1.15 -6.62 12.56
CA SER A 42 -0.77 -7.97 12.12
C SER A 42 -1.78 -8.60 11.15
N PHE A 43 -3.08 -8.42 11.40
CA PHE A 43 -4.13 -8.96 10.52
C PHE A 43 -4.07 -8.39 9.09
N VAL A 44 -3.77 -7.09 8.94
CA VAL A 44 -3.63 -6.44 7.62
C VAL A 44 -2.39 -6.99 6.94
N ALA A 45 -1.27 -7.05 7.66
CA ALA A 45 -0.04 -7.61 7.12
C ALA A 45 -0.25 -9.04 6.62
N HIS A 46 -0.85 -9.93 7.42
CA HIS A 46 -1.10 -11.32 7.00
C HIS A 46 -1.99 -11.44 5.76
N LYS A 47 -2.99 -10.56 5.61
CA LYS A 47 -3.89 -10.56 4.44
C LYS A 47 -3.20 -10.06 3.17
N LEU A 48 -2.36 -9.03 3.30
CA LEU A 48 -1.78 -8.34 2.15
C LEU A 48 -0.38 -8.84 1.80
N ILE A 49 0.35 -9.51 2.70
CA ILE A 49 1.76 -9.86 2.47
C ILE A 49 2.01 -10.73 1.22
N ARG A 50 1.00 -11.45 0.73
CA ARG A 50 1.09 -12.25 -0.51
C ARG A 50 0.94 -11.40 -1.77
N GLU A 51 0.28 -10.25 -1.66
CA GLU A 51 0.00 -9.32 -2.77
C GLU A 51 1.10 -8.26 -2.94
N PHE A 52 1.97 -8.12 -1.95
CA PHE A 52 3.09 -7.18 -1.98
C PHE A 52 4.39 -7.96 -2.15
N GLU A 53 5.19 -7.55 -3.12
CA GLU A 53 6.56 -8.03 -3.22
C GLU A 53 7.30 -7.70 -1.92
N ASN A 54 7.96 -8.69 -1.33
CA ASN A 54 8.85 -8.44 -0.21
C ASN A 54 10.00 -7.58 -0.73
N ILE A 55 9.93 -6.27 -0.53
CA ILE A 55 11.09 -5.40 -0.69
C ILE A 55 12.00 -5.70 0.51
N THR A 56 12.88 -6.69 0.35
CA THR A 56 14.11 -6.80 1.15
C THR A 56 14.95 -5.57 0.84
N ALA A 57 14.90 -4.59 1.74
CA ALA A 57 15.89 -3.53 1.83
C ALA A 57 16.99 -3.96 2.80
#